data_AF-A0A6A5GT28-F1
#
_entry.id   AF-A0A6A5GT28-F1
#
_cell.length_a   1.000
_cell.length_b   1.000
_cell.length_c   1.000
_cell.angle_alpha   90.00
_cell.angle_beta   90.00
_cell.angle_gamma   90.00
#
_symmetry.space_group_name_H-M   'P 1'
#
loop_
_entity.id
_entity.type
_entity.pdbx_description
1 polymer ?
#
loop_
_entity_poly.entity_id
_entity_poly.type
_entity_poly.pdbx_seq_one_letter_code
_entity_poly.pdbx_strand_id
1 'polypeptide(L)'
;MFLQECRHRAYNVTMYSECGCEPLAALPDEDHCKRHLLDFVDFLESAKPDYAFIFTRFFATGSPFENNDTDLETDSTYKEMITQIDQFTPHIKKMAKDLKNGRKLEEIYREIVQVDTYKLARFRTESMVKKCGSKCELIDYEPLLFNQTANRFEFFDSKGFLYFTGANHLSAHGMELVRPIFSELCNKLS
;
A
#
# COMPACT_ATOMS: atom_id res chain seq x y z
N MET A 1 1.65 3.94 0.03
CA MET A 1 0.88 2.69 0.27
C MET A 1 1.73 1.45 0.00
N PHE A 2 2.31 1.29 -1.19
CA PHE A 2 3.10 0.10 -1.52
C PHE A 2 4.33 -0.16 -0.65
N LEU A 3 5.05 0.91 -0.33
CA LEU A 3 6.23 0.90 0.54
C LEU A 3 5.93 0.67 2.00
N GLN A 4 4.68 0.92 2.34
CA GLN A 4 4.13 0.70 3.66
C GLN A 4 3.70 -0.76 3.82
N GLU A 5 3.35 -1.44 2.72
CA GLU A 5 3.25 -2.91 2.61
C GLU A 5 4.62 -3.61 2.52
N CYS A 6 5.72 -2.87 2.29
CA CYS A 6 7.08 -3.42 2.10
C CYS A 6 8.00 -3.44 3.32
N ARG A 7 7.52 -3.24 4.56
CA ARG A 7 8.37 -3.01 5.75
C ARG A 7 9.76 -3.70 5.73
N HIS A 8 10.82 -2.98 6.16
CA HIS A 8 12.21 -3.42 6.43
C HIS A 8 12.94 -4.29 5.40
N ARG A 9 12.42 -4.43 4.18
CA ARG A 9 13.18 -5.02 3.08
C ARG A 9 13.54 -4.05 1.97
N ALA A 10 12.91 -2.88 1.96
CA ALA A 10 13.24 -1.78 1.09
C ALA A 10 13.55 -0.55 1.94
N TYR A 11 14.81 -0.13 1.91
CA TYR A 11 15.37 0.97 2.72
C TYR A 11 15.23 2.32 2.03
N ASN A 12 14.90 2.30 0.73
CA ASN A 12 14.79 3.47 -0.12
C ASN A 12 13.69 3.23 -1.16
N VAL A 13 12.97 4.29 -1.53
CA VAL A 13 11.86 4.16 -2.48
C VAL A 13 11.89 5.26 -3.50
N THR A 14 11.86 4.83 -4.74
CA THR A 14 11.63 5.63 -5.92
C THR A 14 10.40 5.11 -6.67
N MET A 15 9.74 5.99 -7.41
CA MET A 15 8.59 5.68 -8.23
C MET A 15 8.79 6.36 -9.59
N TYR A 16 8.52 5.62 -10.67
CA TYR A 16 8.42 6.15 -12.01
C TYR A 16 7.04 5.82 -12.58
N SER A 17 6.45 6.77 -13.28
CA SER A 17 5.14 6.63 -13.90
C SER A 17 5.12 7.45 -15.18
N GLU A 18 4.58 6.86 -16.24
CA GLU A 18 4.35 7.56 -17.51
C GLU A 18 2.83 7.66 -17.77
N CYS A 19 2.38 8.79 -18.32
CA CYS A 19 0.96 9.06 -18.48
C CYS A 19 0.38 8.17 -19.59
N GLY A 20 -0.56 7.29 -19.23
CA GLY A 20 -1.27 6.44 -20.19
C GLY A 20 -0.52 5.16 -20.59
N CYS A 21 0.79 5.05 -20.32
CA CYS A 21 1.58 3.89 -20.70
C CYS A 21 1.67 2.82 -19.61
N GLU A 22 1.79 1.56 -20.03
CA GLU A 22 1.97 0.42 -19.15
C GLU A 22 3.43 -0.06 -19.13
N PRO A 23 3.91 -0.54 -17.97
CA PRO A 23 5.32 -0.93 -17.80
C PRO A 23 5.68 -2.29 -18.40
N LEU A 24 4.70 -3.09 -18.85
CA LEU A 24 4.94 -4.47 -19.32
C LEU A 24 4.60 -4.69 -20.80
N ALA A 25 3.78 -3.84 -21.40
CA ALA A 25 3.39 -3.96 -22.80
C ALA A 25 2.92 -2.60 -23.30
N ALA A 26 2.97 -2.40 -24.61
CA ALA A 26 2.40 -1.22 -25.25
C ALA A 26 1.47 -1.65 -26.38
N LEU A 27 0.42 -0.85 -26.62
CA LEU A 27 -0.44 -1.11 -27.76
C LEU A 27 0.36 -0.93 -29.08
N PRO A 28 0.08 -1.73 -30.13
CA PRO A 28 0.81 -1.67 -31.39
C PRO A 28 0.79 -0.30 -32.09
N ASP A 29 -0.22 0.53 -31.83
CA ASP A 29 -0.37 1.88 -32.38
C ASP A 29 0.16 2.99 -31.47
N GLU A 30 0.61 2.67 -30.25
CA GLU A 30 1.14 3.63 -29.28
C GLU A 30 2.66 3.68 -29.26
N ASP A 31 3.27 4.22 -30.33
CA ASP A 31 4.73 4.33 -30.46
C ASP A 31 5.41 5.18 -29.38
N HIS A 32 4.66 6.05 -28.69
CA HIS A 32 5.19 6.77 -27.54
C HIS A 32 5.38 5.83 -26.34
N CYS A 33 4.42 4.96 -26.04
CA CYS A 33 4.53 3.98 -24.97
C CYS A 33 5.58 2.91 -25.27
N LYS A 34 5.72 2.47 -26.53
CA LYS A 34 6.81 1.56 -26.92
C LYS A 34 8.19 2.13 -26.62
N ARG A 35 8.38 3.45 -26.76
CA ARG A 35 9.66 4.10 -26.41
C ARG A 35 9.89 4.13 -24.90
N HIS A 36 8.84 4.40 -24.13
CA HIS A 36 8.91 4.44 -22.67
C HIS A 36 9.07 3.07 -22.00
N LEU A 37 8.84 1.97 -22.73
CA LEU A 37 9.16 0.62 -22.26
C LEU A 37 10.64 0.50 -21.82
N LEU A 38 11.56 1.17 -22.52
CA LEU A 38 12.97 1.21 -22.12
C LEU A 38 13.20 2.09 -20.89
N ASP A 39 12.46 3.19 -20.73
CA ASP A 39 12.62 4.08 -19.58
C ASP A 39 12.23 3.39 -18.26
N PHE A 40 11.27 2.45 -18.28
CA PHE A 40 10.95 1.62 -17.11
C PHE A 40 12.11 0.67 -16.73
N VAL A 41 12.81 0.14 -17.73
CA VAL A 41 14.00 -0.70 -17.53
C VAL A 41 15.13 0.14 -16.93
N ASP A 42 15.44 1.29 -17.54
CA ASP A 42 16.48 2.22 -17.08
C ASP A 42 16.21 2.71 -15.64
N PHE A 43 14.94 2.93 -15.30
CA PHE A 43 14.54 3.27 -13.94
C PHE A 43 14.86 2.13 -12.94
N LEU A 44 14.58 0.88 -13.29
CA LEU A 44 14.89 -0.26 -12.42
C LEU A 44 16.39 -0.54 -12.33
N GLU A 45 17.12 -0.39 -13.43
CA GLU A 45 18.59 -0.51 -13.45
C GLU A 45 19.24 0.53 -12.54
N SER A 46 18.75 1.77 -12.57
CA SER A 46 19.27 2.85 -11.72
C SER A 46 18.83 2.73 -10.27
N ALA A 47 17.56 2.38 -10.00
CA ALA A 47 17.00 2.27 -8.65
C ALA A 47 17.47 1.03 -7.88
N LYS A 48 17.82 -0.06 -8.59
CA LYS A 48 18.29 -1.36 -8.05
C LYS A 48 17.46 -1.85 -6.85
N PRO A 49 16.13 -1.99 -7.00
CA PRO A 49 15.26 -2.23 -5.85
C PRO A 49 15.37 -3.65 -5.32
N ASP A 50 15.27 -3.85 -4.01
CA ASP A 50 15.13 -5.19 -3.45
C ASP A 50 13.78 -5.83 -3.82
N TYR A 51 12.76 -5.00 -4.09
CA TYR A 51 11.43 -5.38 -4.54
C TYR A 51 10.96 -4.38 -5.59
N ALA A 52 10.78 -4.83 -6.82
CA ALA A 52 10.02 -4.06 -7.80
C ALA A 52 8.59 -4.55 -7.77
N PHE A 53 7.71 -3.61 -8.04
CA PHE A 53 6.32 -3.92 -8.10
C PHE A 53 5.65 -3.06 -9.17
N ILE A 54 4.73 -3.67 -9.88
CA ILE A 54 4.29 -3.20 -11.18
C ILE A 54 2.78 -3.04 -11.13
N PHE A 55 2.31 -1.81 -11.35
CA PHE A 55 0.91 -1.51 -11.49
C PHE A 55 0.61 -1.27 -12.97
N THR A 56 -0.22 -2.13 -13.56
CA THR A 56 -0.74 -1.96 -14.93
C THR A 56 -2.18 -1.49 -14.86
N ARG A 57 -2.64 -0.82 -15.92
CA ARG A 57 -4.01 -0.34 -16.08
C ARG A 57 -4.73 -1.10 -17.18
N PHE A 58 -4.47 -2.40 -17.32
CA PHE A 58 -5.13 -3.33 -18.26
C PHE A 58 -5.46 -2.78 -19.66
N PHE A 59 -4.62 -1.89 -20.22
CA PHE A 59 -4.87 -1.29 -21.54
C PHE A 59 -4.29 -2.17 -22.64
N ALA A 60 -2.97 -2.23 -22.74
CA ALA A 60 -2.25 -3.14 -23.61
C ALA A 60 -2.30 -4.57 -23.06
N THR A 61 -2.11 -4.76 -21.75
CA THR A 61 -2.15 -6.10 -21.13
C THR A 61 -3.55 -6.74 -21.10
N GLY A 62 -4.59 -5.98 -21.47
CA GLY A 62 -5.97 -6.45 -21.62
C GLY A 62 -6.36 -6.79 -23.05
N SER A 63 -5.41 -6.74 -23.99
CA SER A 63 -5.67 -7.01 -25.40
C SER A 63 -6.20 -8.43 -25.61
N PRO A 64 -7.20 -8.63 -26.49
CA PRO A 64 -7.73 -9.95 -26.78
C PRO A 64 -6.69 -10.81 -27.51
N PHE A 65 -6.71 -12.11 -27.24
CA PHE A 65 -5.90 -13.09 -27.97
C PHE A 65 -6.17 -13.03 -29.47
N GLU A 66 -5.12 -13.06 -30.26
CA GLU A 66 -5.25 -13.14 -31.72
C GLU A 66 -5.93 -14.46 -32.11
N ASN A 67 -6.91 -14.38 -33.02
CA ASN A 67 -7.62 -15.53 -33.57
C ASN A 67 -8.31 -16.45 -32.52
N ASN A 68 -8.58 -15.95 -31.31
CA ASN A 68 -9.06 -16.72 -30.16
C ASN A 68 -8.12 -17.89 -29.77
N ASP A 69 -6.85 -17.84 -30.18
CA ASP A 69 -5.86 -18.79 -29.74
C ASP A 69 -5.42 -18.44 -28.32
N THR A 70 -5.80 -19.26 -27.35
CA THR A 70 -5.49 -19.03 -25.94
C THR A 70 -4.13 -19.60 -25.53
N ASP A 71 -3.31 -20.05 -26.48
CA ASP A 71 -1.94 -20.46 -26.22
C ASP A 71 -1.07 -19.23 -25.86
N LEU A 72 -0.67 -19.17 -24.60
CA LEU A 72 0.14 -18.06 -24.08
C LEU A 72 1.52 -18.01 -24.72
N GLU A 73 2.10 -19.15 -25.09
CA GLU A 73 3.45 -19.21 -25.66
C GLU A 73 3.51 -18.63 -27.08
N THR A 74 2.35 -18.44 -27.72
CA THR A 74 2.25 -17.83 -29.04
C THR A 74 1.80 -16.37 -28.97
N ASP A 75 1.08 -15.97 -27.92
CA ASP A 75 0.52 -14.62 -27.73
C ASP A 75 1.59 -13.50 -27.73
N SER A 76 1.34 -12.48 -28.55
CA SER A 76 2.28 -11.37 -28.77
C SER A 76 2.38 -10.45 -27.56
N THR A 77 1.27 -10.18 -26.87
CA THR A 77 1.23 -9.36 -25.66
C THR A 77 1.97 -10.04 -24.52
N TYR A 78 1.73 -11.34 -24.30
CA TYR A 78 2.40 -12.14 -23.30
C TYR A 78 3.90 -12.23 -23.55
N LYS A 79 4.34 -12.41 -24.81
CA LYS A 79 5.76 -12.38 -25.16
C LYS A 79 6.42 -11.05 -24.83
N GLU A 80 5.76 -9.92 -25.09
CA GLU A 80 6.28 -8.60 -24.73
C GLU A 80 6.37 -8.44 -23.21
N MET A 81 5.35 -8.89 -22.47
CA MET A 81 5.34 -8.91 -21.00
C MET A 81 6.46 -9.76 -20.42
N ILE A 82 6.69 -10.97 -20.95
CA ILE A 82 7.78 -11.85 -20.52
C ILE A 82 9.13 -11.22 -20.85
N THR A 83 9.28 -10.64 -22.03
CA THR A 83 10.50 -9.91 -22.42
C THR A 83 10.81 -8.79 -21.43
N GLN A 84 9.80 -8.03 -21.00
CA GLN A 84 9.95 -6.98 -19.98
C GLN A 84 10.29 -7.54 -18.60
N ILE A 85 9.62 -8.60 -18.17
CA ILE A 85 9.93 -9.26 -16.88
C ILE A 85 11.36 -9.81 -16.86
N ASP A 86 11.83 -10.39 -17.96
CA ASP A 86 13.20 -10.88 -18.10
C ASP A 86 14.22 -9.74 -18.03
N GLN A 87 13.89 -8.55 -18.55
CA GLN A 87 14.72 -7.35 -18.40
C GLN A 87 14.70 -6.79 -16.97
N PHE A 88 13.57 -6.86 -16.26
CA PHE A 88 13.46 -6.36 -14.89
C PHE A 88 14.11 -7.24 -13.83
N THR A 89 13.96 -8.56 -13.99
CA THR A 89 14.30 -9.56 -12.96
C THR A 89 15.76 -9.51 -12.47
N PRO A 90 16.78 -9.31 -13.33
CA PRO A 90 18.18 -9.19 -12.90
C PRO A 90 18.43 -8.04 -11.92
N HIS A 91 17.55 -7.05 -11.88
CA HIS A 91 17.70 -5.84 -11.08
C HIS A 91 16.99 -5.93 -9.71
N ILE A 92 16.36 -7.06 -9.36
CA ILE A 92 15.54 -7.26 -8.13
C ILE A 92 16.13 -8.36 -7.20
N LYS A 93 16.14 -8.17 -5.86
CA LYS A 93 16.74 -9.11 -4.87
C LYS A 93 15.72 -10.07 -4.18
N LYS A 94 16.17 -11.14 -3.50
CA LYS A 94 15.35 -12.31 -3.05
C LYS A 94 15.17 -12.45 -1.52
N MET A 95 13.99 -12.89 -1.05
CA MET A 95 13.44 -12.59 0.30
C MET A 95 13.15 -13.76 1.28
N ALA A 96 13.29 -15.03 0.86
CA ALA A 96 12.55 -16.16 1.46
C ALA A 96 13.06 -16.75 2.81
N LYS A 97 13.90 -16.07 3.61
CA LYS A 97 14.60 -16.74 4.75
C LYS A 97 13.92 -16.64 6.13
N ASP A 98 13.17 -15.59 6.44
CA ASP A 98 12.77 -15.31 7.84
C ASP A 98 11.43 -15.92 8.28
N LEU A 99 10.46 -16.07 7.36
CA LEU A 99 9.18 -16.74 7.65
C LEU A 99 9.34 -18.26 7.82
N LYS A 100 10.38 -18.84 7.20
CA LYS A 100 10.77 -20.24 7.42
C LYS A 100 11.34 -20.51 8.81
N ASN A 101 11.66 -19.47 9.60
CA ASN A 101 12.28 -19.59 10.92
C ASN A 101 11.30 -19.47 12.12
N GLY A 102 9.98 -19.35 11.89
CA GLY A 102 8.95 -19.61 12.91
C GLY A 102 8.57 -18.47 13.88
N ARG A 103 8.69 -17.19 13.50
CA ARG A 103 8.21 -16.07 14.35
C ARG A 103 6.68 -16.06 14.50
N LYS A 104 6.19 -15.67 15.69
CA LYS A 104 4.75 -15.60 16.03
C LYS A 104 4.14 -14.24 15.71
N LEU A 105 2.87 -14.23 15.27
CA LEU A 105 2.13 -13.02 14.88
C LEU A 105 2.02 -11.97 16.00
N GLU A 106 1.98 -12.40 17.26
CA GLU A 106 1.93 -11.50 18.44
C GLU A 106 3.21 -10.69 18.66
N GLU A 107 4.37 -11.20 18.25
CA GLU A 107 5.63 -10.44 18.29
C GLU A 107 5.60 -9.33 17.24
N ILE A 108 4.98 -9.59 16.09
CA ILE A 108 4.81 -8.63 15.00
C ILE A 108 3.84 -7.52 15.43
N TYR A 109 2.75 -7.84 16.14
CA TYR A 109 1.80 -6.85 16.67
C TYR A 109 2.44 -5.87 17.66
N ARG A 110 3.30 -6.34 18.58
CA ARG A 110 4.02 -5.47 19.53
C ARG A 110 5.02 -4.51 18.88
N GLU A 111 5.49 -4.84 17.68
CA GLU A 111 6.39 -3.98 16.89
C GLU A 111 5.62 -2.98 16.00
N ILE A 112 4.33 -3.23 15.72
CA ILE A 112 3.49 -2.33 14.91
C ILE A 112 2.91 -1.19 15.75
N VAL A 113 2.50 -1.48 16.98
CA VAL A 113 1.92 -0.51 17.90
C VAL A 113 2.72 -0.50 19.20
N GLN A 114 3.39 0.62 19.48
CA GLN A 114 3.94 0.87 20.82
C GLN A 114 2.78 1.25 21.75
N VAL A 115 2.08 0.24 22.25
CA VAL A 115 0.85 0.39 23.07
C VAL A 115 1.09 1.32 24.26
N ASP A 116 2.26 1.22 24.89
CA ASP A 116 2.61 2.05 26.04
C ASP A 116 2.83 3.52 25.64
N THR A 117 3.49 3.76 24.51
CA THR A 117 3.70 5.10 23.95
C THR A 117 2.36 5.73 23.54
N TYR A 118 1.46 4.96 22.92
CA TYR A 118 0.11 5.39 22.57
C TYR A 118 -0.70 5.78 23.81
N LYS A 119 -0.76 4.90 24.83
CA LYS A 119 -1.50 5.17 26.07
C LYS A 119 -0.97 6.40 26.78
N LEU A 120 0.35 6.58 26.79
CA LEU A 120 1.00 7.74 27.37
C LEU A 120 0.72 9.02 26.58
N ALA A 121 0.73 8.96 25.25
CA ALA A 121 0.37 10.08 24.38
C ALA A 121 -1.10 10.47 24.57
N ARG A 122 -2.03 9.51 24.53
CA ARG A 122 -3.45 9.72 24.81
C ARG A 122 -3.67 10.36 26.18
N PHE A 123 -3.05 9.82 27.23
CA PHE A 123 -3.14 10.38 28.59
C PHE A 123 -2.66 11.84 28.68
N ARG A 124 -1.55 12.18 28.01
CA ARG A 124 -1.03 13.54 27.94
C ARG A 124 -2.00 14.48 27.20
N THR A 125 -2.52 14.03 26.06
CA THR A 125 -3.48 14.81 25.26
C THR A 125 -4.80 15.02 26.02
N GLU A 126 -5.35 13.98 26.66
CA GLU A 126 -6.52 14.09 27.53
C GLU A 126 -6.32 15.10 28.67
N SER A 127 -5.13 15.09 29.29
CA SER A 127 -4.79 16.03 30.35
C SER A 127 -4.75 17.48 29.86
N MET A 128 -4.25 17.72 28.64
CA MET A 128 -4.29 19.03 28.00
C MET A 128 -5.71 19.48 27.65
N VAL A 129 -6.53 18.58 27.12
CA VAL A 129 -7.94 18.86 26.81
C VAL A 129 -8.72 19.22 28.08
N LYS A 130 -8.52 18.47 29.18
CA LYS A 130 -9.10 18.79 30.50
C LYS A 130 -8.71 20.19 30.98
N LYS A 131 -7.45 20.59 30.80
CA LYS A 131 -6.97 21.93 31.16
C LYS A 131 -7.59 23.02 30.28
N CYS A 132 -7.82 22.75 29.00
CA CYS A 132 -8.45 23.67 28.07
C CYS A 132 -9.97 23.83 28.32
N GLY A 133 -10.59 22.85 28.98
CA GLY A 133 -12.01 22.87 29.33
C GLY A 133 -12.90 22.82 28.09
N SER A 134 -14.00 23.56 28.10
CA SER A 134 -14.98 23.60 27.00
C SER A 134 -14.45 24.17 25.68
N LYS A 135 -13.21 24.65 25.65
CA LYS A 135 -12.57 25.21 24.44
C LYS A 135 -11.86 24.17 23.58
N CYS A 136 -11.70 22.94 24.06
CA CYS A 136 -11.04 21.86 23.32
C CYS A 136 -11.87 20.58 23.40
N GLU A 137 -11.90 19.83 22.29
CA GLU A 137 -12.46 18.48 22.23
C GLU A 137 -11.37 17.51 21.78
N LEU A 138 -11.34 16.33 22.38
CA LEU A 138 -10.43 15.27 21.96
C LEU A 138 -11.07 14.50 20.82
N ILE A 139 -10.43 14.50 19.65
CA ILE A 139 -10.78 13.61 18.56
C ILE A 139 -10.15 12.24 18.88
N ASP A 140 -10.97 11.31 19.37
CA ASP A 140 -10.52 9.99 19.83
C ASP A 140 -11.01 8.88 18.90
N TYR A 141 -10.07 8.20 18.25
CA TYR A 141 -10.37 7.06 17.37
C TYR A 141 -10.36 5.72 18.10
N GLU A 142 -9.90 5.64 19.37
CA GLU A 142 -9.82 4.37 20.11
C GLU A 142 -11.14 3.61 20.13
N PRO A 143 -12.31 4.23 20.38
CA PRO A 143 -13.57 3.49 20.47
C PRO A 143 -13.95 2.78 19.16
N LEU A 144 -13.46 3.26 18.02
CA LEU A 144 -13.70 2.66 16.71
C LEU A 144 -12.71 1.54 16.37
N LEU A 145 -11.55 1.52 17.04
CA LEU A 145 -10.43 0.67 16.67
C LEU A 145 -10.08 -0.36 17.74
N PHE A 146 -10.47 -0.18 19.00
CA PHE A 146 -10.13 -1.10 20.08
C PHE A 146 -11.23 -2.12 20.30
N ASN A 147 -10.94 -3.39 20.01
CA ASN A 147 -11.84 -4.48 20.29
C ASN A 147 -11.66 -4.96 21.75
N GLN A 148 -12.69 -4.71 22.56
CA GLN A 148 -12.67 -5.06 23.99
C GLN A 148 -12.68 -6.57 24.24
N THR A 149 -13.40 -7.34 23.41
CA THR A 149 -13.50 -8.80 23.54
C THR A 149 -12.17 -9.48 23.22
N ALA A 150 -11.49 -9.02 22.17
CA ALA A 150 -10.19 -9.53 21.76
C ALA A 150 -9.01 -8.85 22.48
N ASN A 151 -9.29 -7.82 23.28
CA ASN A 151 -8.33 -6.99 24.00
C ASN A 151 -7.16 -6.50 23.12
N ARG A 152 -7.49 -6.03 21.92
CA ARG A 152 -6.50 -5.55 20.94
C ARG A 152 -7.11 -4.50 20.02
N PHE A 153 -6.24 -3.70 19.41
CA PHE A 153 -6.65 -2.85 18.30
C PHE A 153 -6.89 -3.68 17.03
N GLU A 154 -7.99 -3.39 16.34
CA GLU A 154 -8.37 -3.92 15.05
C GLU A 154 -8.23 -2.81 14.02
N PHE A 155 -7.22 -2.96 13.16
CA PHE A 155 -6.89 -1.98 12.13
C PHE A 155 -7.50 -2.34 10.78
N PHE A 156 -8.27 -3.42 10.71
CA PHE A 156 -8.95 -3.93 9.53
C PHE A 156 -10.40 -4.29 9.87
N ASP A 157 -11.28 -4.20 8.88
CA ASP A 157 -12.68 -4.59 9.02
C ASP A 157 -12.86 -6.12 9.02
N SER A 158 -14.10 -6.58 9.19
CA SER A 158 -14.43 -8.02 9.18
C SER A 158 -14.17 -8.72 7.84
N LYS A 159 -13.94 -7.96 6.76
CA LYS A 159 -13.59 -8.45 5.42
C LYS A 159 -12.08 -8.35 5.15
N GLY A 160 -11.30 -7.82 6.09
CA GLY A 160 -9.85 -7.66 5.99
C GLY A 160 -9.39 -6.35 5.34
N PHE A 161 -10.26 -5.36 5.13
CA PHE A 161 -9.88 -4.05 4.60
C PHE A 161 -9.26 -3.18 5.68
N LEU A 162 -8.02 -2.74 5.46
CA LEU A 162 -7.25 -1.94 6.42
C LEU A 162 -7.79 -0.49 6.50
N TYR A 163 -8.04 -0.01 7.71
CA TYR A 163 -8.46 1.37 8.00
C TYR A 163 -7.30 2.37 7.93
N PHE A 164 -6.07 1.89 7.96
CA PHE A 164 -4.90 2.74 7.84
C PHE A 164 -4.16 2.41 6.56
N THR A 165 -3.68 3.41 5.84
CA THR A 165 -2.50 3.22 5.00
C THR A 165 -1.28 3.27 5.91
N GLY A 166 -0.04 3.33 5.41
CA GLY A 166 1.08 3.39 6.35
C GLY A 166 1.31 4.76 7.00
N ALA A 167 2.26 4.75 7.93
CA ALA A 167 2.61 5.89 8.78
C ALA A 167 1.41 6.44 9.59
N ASN A 168 0.47 5.56 9.97
CA ASN A 168 -0.75 5.89 10.73
C ASN A 168 -1.70 6.86 10.00
N HIS A 169 -1.54 7.05 8.69
CA HIS A 169 -2.51 7.78 7.89
C HIS A 169 -3.74 6.91 7.67
N LEU A 170 -4.93 7.48 7.77
CA LEU A 170 -6.16 6.77 7.43
C LEU A 170 -6.16 6.41 5.95
N SER A 171 -6.59 5.19 5.63
CA SER A 171 -6.90 4.80 4.25
C SER A 171 -8.17 5.52 3.82
N ALA A 172 -8.51 5.50 2.53
CA ALA A 172 -9.84 5.95 2.10
C ALA A 172 -10.95 5.23 2.88
N HIS A 173 -10.75 3.94 3.20
CA HIS A 173 -11.65 3.16 4.03
C HIS A 173 -11.66 3.58 5.51
N GLY A 174 -10.50 3.91 6.10
CA GLY A 174 -10.46 4.46 7.47
C GLY A 174 -10.98 5.88 7.58
N MET A 175 -10.86 6.69 6.53
CA MET A 175 -11.51 8.00 6.46
C MET A 175 -13.02 7.83 6.55
N GLU A 176 -13.60 6.81 5.90
CA GLU A 176 -15.01 6.46 6.10
C GLU A 176 -15.30 5.99 7.52
N LEU A 177 -14.40 5.20 8.13
CA LEU A 177 -14.56 4.73 9.51
C LEU A 177 -14.66 5.89 10.50
N VAL A 178 -13.78 6.90 10.40
CA VAL A 178 -13.74 8.02 11.35
C VAL A 178 -14.66 9.18 10.97
N ARG A 179 -15.19 9.20 9.74
CA ARG A 179 -16.08 10.26 9.23
C ARG A 179 -17.21 10.65 10.20
N PRO A 180 -17.88 9.71 10.90
CA PRO A 180 -18.93 10.07 11.85
C PRO A 180 -18.45 10.97 13.00
N ILE A 181 -17.20 10.82 13.47
CA ILE A 181 -16.63 11.65 14.55
C ILE A 181 -16.57 13.11 14.11
N PHE A 182 -16.11 13.36 12.88
CA PHE A 182 -16.02 14.70 12.33
C PHE A 182 -17.40 15.31 12.04
N SER A 183 -18.35 14.49 11.56
CA SER A 183 -19.74 14.94 11.38
C SER A 183 -20.37 15.39 12.70
N GLU A 184 -20.16 14.65 13.78
CA GLU A 184 -20.66 15.01 15.11
C GLU A 184 -20.03 16.31 15.63
N LEU A 185 -18.71 16.45 15.50
CA LEU A 185 -17.98 17.67 15.85
C LEU A 185 -18.51 18.90 15.10
N CYS A 186 -18.70 18.80 13.79
CA CYS A 186 -19.24 19.90 12.99
C CYS A 186 -20.66 20.30 13.44
N ASN A 187 -21.51 19.33 13.80
CA ASN A 187 -22.86 19.60 14.30
C ASN A 187 -22.88 20.25 15.69
N LYS A 188 -21.83 20.07 16.51
CA LYS A 188 -21.69 20.75 17.81
C LYS A 188 -21.22 22.20 17.68
N LEU A 189 -20.64 22.57 16.54
CA LEU A 189 -20.14 23.91 16.25
C LEU A 189 -21.18 24.83 15.60
N SER A 190 -22.29 24.26 15.13
CA SER A 190 -23.48 24.97 14.59
C SER A 190 -24.53 25.21 15.65
#